data_AF-A0A819YR94-F1
#
_entry.id   AF-A0A819YR94-F1
#
_cell.length_a   1.000
_cell.length_b   1.000
_cell.length_c   1.000
_cell.angle_alpha   90.00
_cell.angle_beta   90.00
_cell.angle_gamma   90.00
#
_symmetry.space_group_name_H-M   'P 1'
#
loop_
_entity.id
_entity.type
_entity.pdbx_description
1 polymer ?
#
loop_
_entity_poly.entity_id
_entity_poly.type
_entity_poly.pdbx_seq_one_letter_code
_entity_poly.pdbx_strand_id
1 'polypeptide(L)'
;MPRAAINVNDGFYGNHTISYNVIFNTVRETSDHGPINTWDRQPFLRDAVQSDVPSLWQHTSYIHHNVLYNNYNSFYPIDHDDGSCFYEDSYNFQVYGGKKNYLGHSKMDHHEIYVYPDTKSSQGTGVCIADQAPSRGSSGWNEVWIENTCILYNSSVPYNIWYCDTANLFVPYLASNKIYIPSDTQVAFTCNVNGTSAQLSLDQWQSYGLDIGTTVQSAPNIETIIQWGREMLQNTI
;
A
#
# COMPACT_ATOMS: atom_id res chain seq x y z
N MET A 1 -7.97 -13.48 16.46
CA MET A 1 -6.58 -13.58 16.89
C MET A 1 -6.17 -12.30 17.60
N PRO A 2 -5.43 -12.37 18.71
CA PRO A 2 -5.11 -11.20 19.54
C PRO A 2 -4.21 -10.18 18.79
N ARG A 3 -3.39 -10.67 17.85
CA ARG A 3 -2.43 -9.90 17.04
C ARG A 3 -2.58 -10.22 15.53
N ALA A 4 -1.60 -9.84 14.73
CA ALA A 4 -1.45 -10.24 13.33
C ALA A 4 -1.50 -11.76 13.18
N ALA A 5 -1.95 -12.24 12.03
CA ALA A 5 -1.98 -13.65 11.68
C ALA A 5 -0.60 -14.14 11.25
N ILE A 6 0.03 -13.35 10.39
CA ILE A 6 1.35 -13.62 9.85
C ILE A 6 2.22 -12.43 10.22
N ASN A 7 3.39 -12.73 10.74
CA ASN A 7 4.33 -11.73 11.15
C ASN A 7 5.74 -12.15 10.73
N VAL A 8 6.36 -11.40 9.81
CA VAL A 8 7.72 -11.63 9.31
C VAL A 8 8.66 -10.65 9.99
N ASN A 9 9.65 -11.16 10.73
CA ASN A 9 10.61 -10.35 11.47
C ASN A 9 11.95 -10.31 10.76
N ASP A 10 12.55 -9.13 10.68
CA ASP A 10 13.93 -8.86 10.29
C ASP A 10 14.35 -9.44 8.93
N GLY A 11 13.36 -9.72 8.08
CA GLY A 11 13.46 -10.16 6.70
C GLY A 11 14.16 -11.50 6.45
N PHE A 12 15.12 -11.94 7.29
CA PHE A 12 16.01 -13.12 7.22
C PHE A 12 16.10 -13.72 5.82
N TYR A 13 17.18 -13.66 5.05
CA TYR A 13 17.16 -14.18 3.66
C TYR A 13 16.13 -13.59 2.65
N GLY A 14 14.93 -13.17 3.05
CA GLY A 14 13.81 -12.85 2.17
C GLY A 14 13.24 -14.08 1.50
N ASN A 15 12.77 -13.92 0.26
CA ASN A 15 12.18 -15.00 -0.56
C ASN A 15 10.98 -15.70 0.11
N HIS A 16 10.29 -15.01 1.02
CA HIS A 16 9.05 -15.53 1.59
C HIS A 16 7.95 -15.44 0.54
N THR A 17 7.03 -16.40 0.55
CA THR A 17 5.82 -16.34 -0.26
C THR A 17 4.61 -16.51 0.65
N ILE A 18 3.78 -15.48 0.74
CA ILE A 18 2.52 -15.49 1.48
C ILE A 18 1.39 -15.38 0.47
N SER A 19 0.74 -16.50 0.16
CA SER A 19 -0.30 -16.50 -0.88
C SER A 19 -1.45 -17.45 -0.63
N TYR A 20 -2.57 -17.18 -1.29
CA TYR A 20 -3.81 -17.99 -1.27
C TYR A 20 -4.43 -18.14 0.13
N ASN A 21 -4.34 -17.11 0.97
CA ASN A 21 -4.95 -17.07 2.30
C ASN A 21 -6.24 -16.23 2.32
N VAL A 22 -7.14 -16.58 3.24
CA VAL A 22 -8.23 -15.69 3.67
C VAL A 22 -7.99 -15.34 5.14
N ILE A 23 -7.65 -14.09 5.43
CA ILE A 23 -7.26 -13.64 6.77
C ILE A 23 -8.21 -12.55 7.25
N PHE A 24 -8.88 -12.81 8.37
CA PHE A 24 -9.81 -11.88 9.01
C PHE A 24 -9.82 -12.11 10.53
N ASN A 25 -10.53 -11.24 11.27
CA ASN A 25 -10.68 -11.37 12.74
C ASN A 25 -9.33 -11.38 13.50
N THR A 26 -8.37 -10.58 13.03
CA THR A 26 -7.05 -10.35 13.64
C THR A 26 -7.05 -9.08 14.51
N VAL A 27 -5.96 -8.87 15.26
CA VAL A 27 -5.70 -7.63 16.02
C VAL A 27 -6.83 -7.27 17.01
N ARG A 28 -7.30 -8.28 17.76
CA ARG A 28 -8.41 -8.11 18.73
C ARG A 28 -7.99 -7.48 20.06
N GLU A 29 -6.73 -7.65 20.44
CA GLU A 29 -6.20 -7.24 21.75
C GLU A 29 -5.00 -6.27 21.63
N THR A 30 -4.55 -6.04 20.41
CA THR A 30 -3.46 -5.11 20.04
C THR A 30 -4.01 -4.03 19.11
N SER A 31 -3.15 -3.19 18.52
CA SER A 31 -3.50 -2.13 17.57
C SER A 31 -2.32 -1.83 16.64
N ASP A 32 -2.47 -0.85 15.75
CA ASP A 32 -1.40 -0.24 14.92
C ASP A 32 -0.92 -1.08 13.72
N HIS A 33 -1.28 -2.37 13.67
CA HIS A 33 -0.83 -3.28 12.61
C HIS A 33 -1.94 -4.06 11.91
N GLY A 34 -1.55 -4.94 10.99
CA GLY A 34 -2.46 -5.65 10.10
C GLY A 34 -2.71 -7.14 10.38
N PRO A 35 -3.60 -7.77 9.59
CA PRO A 35 -3.60 -9.20 9.32
C PRO A 35 -2.21 -9.77 9.00
N ILE A 36 -1.46 -9.11 8.11
CA ILE A 36 -0.06 -9.39 7.82
C ILE A 36 0.77 -8.22 8.33
N ASN A 37 1.85 -8.52 9.05
CA ASN A 37 2.77 -7.53 9.58
C ASN A 37 4.22 -7.90 9.23
N THR A 38 5.02 -6.93 8.82
CA THR A 38 6.45 -7.12 8.57
C THR A 38 7.25 -5.98 9.18
N TRP A 39 8.49 -6.25 9.58
CA TRP A 39 9.43 -5.22 10.04
C TRP A 39 10.84 -5.74 9.86
N ASP A 40 11.71 -4.93 9.27
CA ASP A 40 13.09 -5.31 8.96
C ASP A 40 14.09 -4.37 9.64
N ARG A 41 14.24 -4.49 10.96
CA ARG A 41 15.07 -3.55 11.75
C ARG A 41 16.54 -3.97 11.81
N GLN A 42 16.82 -5.26 11.68
CA GLN A 42 18.18 -5.80 11.80
C GLN A 42 18.60 -6.57 10.52
N PRO A 43 19.59 -6.07 9.76
CA PRO A 43 20.13 -6.83 8.64
C PRO A 43 20.98 -8.01 9.13
N PHE A 44 20.86 -9.15 8.43
CA PHE A 44 21.71 -10.33 8.63
C PHE A 44 22.62 -10.54 7.42
N LEU A 45 23.87 -10.95 7.67
CA LEU A 45 24.79 -11.33 6.59
C LEU A 45 24.37 -12.67 5.99
N ARG A 46 24.13 -12.69 4.69
CA ARG A 46 23.51 -13.80 3.93
C ARG A 46 23.99 -13.79 2.48
N ASP A 47 23.98 -14.92 1.78
CA ASP A 47 24.26 -15.00 0.33
C ASP A 47 23.00 -14.76 -0.53
N ALA A 48 22.18 -13.77 -0.14
CA ALA A 48 20.80 -13.62 -0.58
C ALA A 48 20.57 -12.76 -1.83
N VAL A 49 21.60 -12.36 -2.56
CA VAL A 49 21.41 -11.70 -3.86
C VAL A 49 22.17 -12.45 -4.94
N GLN A 50 23.35 -12.97 -4.58
CA GLN A 50 24.15 -13.83 -5.42
C GLN A 50 24.69 -14.97 -4.55
N SER A 51 24.52 -16.21 -5.01
CA SER A 51 25.07 -17.40 -4.35
C SER A 51 26.55 -17.19 -4.04
N ASP A 52 26.95 -17.59 -2.83
CA ASP A 52 28.35 -17.51 -2.36
C ASP A 52 28.91 -16.08 -2.22
N VAL A 53 28.10 -15.03 -2.37
CA VAL A 53 28.49 -13.63 -2.15
C VAL A 53 27.73 -13.07 -0.94
N PRO A 54 28.42 -12.88 0.21
CA PRO A 54 27.80 -12.28 1.39
C PRO A 54 27.23 -10.88 1.08
N SER A 55 25.99 -10.68 1.50
CA SER A 55 25.18 -9.48 1.28
C SER A 55 24.34 -9.20 2.53
N LEU A 56 24.03 -7.92 2.73
CA LEU A 56 23.04 -7.48 3.73
C LEU A 56 21.64 -7.30 3.10
N TRP A 57 21.53 -7.35 1.78
CA TRP A 57 20.27 -7.27 1.05
C TRP A 57 19.59 -8.63 1.02
N GLN A 58 18.26 -8.66 1.14
CA GLN A 58 17.46 -9.89 1.00
C GLN A 58 17.02 -10.10 -0.43
N HIS A 59 16.60 -11.33 -0.73
CA HIS A 59 15.72 -11.59 -1.86
C HIS A 59 14.37 -10.93 -1.63
N THR A 60 13.71 -10.54 -2.73
CA THR A 60 12.33 -10.07 -2.69
C THR A 60 11.43 -11.13 -2.07
N SER A 61 10.55 -10.72 -1.16
CA SER A 61 9.45 -11.52 -0.64
C SER A 61 8.15 -11.14 -1.32
N TYR A 62 7.26 -12.11 -1.52
CA TYR A 62 6.05 -11.98 -2.33
C TYR A 62 4.81 -12.19 -1.47
N ILE A 63 3.88 -11.23 -1.48
CA ILE A 63 2.58 -11.35 -0.81
C ILE A 63 1.51 -11.22 -1.88
N HIS A 64 0.85 -12.33 -2.25
CA HIS A 64 -0.04 -12.30 -3.39
C HIS A 64 -1.25 -13.20 -3.31
N HIS A 65 -2.33 -12.85 -4.02
CA HIS A 65 -3.54 -13.68 -4.12
C HIS A 65 -4.20 -13.99 -2.76
N ASN A 66 -4.12 -13.06 -1.81
CA ASN A 66 -4.78 -13.19 -0.52
C ASN A 66 -6.08 -12.37 -0.46
N VAL A 67 -7.02 -12.79 0.38
CA VAL A 67 -8.17 -11.99 0.81
C VAL A 67 -7.92 -11.53 2.24
N LEU A 68 -7.77 -10.22 2.44
CA LEU A 68 -7.39 -9.64 3.72
C LEU A 68 -8.46 -8.69 4.22
N TYR A 69 -8.98 -8.94 5.43
CA TYR A 69 -9.94 -8.05 6.08
C TYR A 69 -9.32 -7.37 7.29
N ASN A 70 -9.31 -6.04 7.24
CA ASN A 70 -8.76 -5.21 8.29
C ASN A 70 -9.77 -5.01 9.43
N ASN A 71 -9.87 -5.99 10.34
CA ASN A 71 -10.88 -6.02 11.41
C ASN A 71 -10.40 -5.33 12.70
N TYR A 72 -11.32 -5.12 13.66
CA TYR A 72 -11.01 -4.65 15.03
C TYR A 72 -10.07 -3.44 15.05
N ASN A 73 -8.90 -3.53 15.67
CA ASN A 73 -7.96 -2.41 15.78
C ASN A 73 -6.85 -2.45 14.73
N SER A 74 -7.06 -3.19 13.63
CA SER A 74 -6.10 -3.26 12.53
C SER A 74 -6.07 -1.97 11.71
N PHE A 75 -4.88 -1.50 11.31
CA PHE A 75 -4.69 -0.23 10.59
C PHE A 75 -4.53 -0.42 9.09
N TYR A 76 -3.74 -1.42 8.69
CA TYR A 76 -3.43 -1.72 7.29
C TYR A 76 -3.58 -3.23 7.05
N PRO A 77 -4.11 -3.69 5.89
CA PRO A 77 -4.28 -5.12 5.65
C PRO A 77 -2.92 -5.84 5.53
N ILE A 78 -2.00 -5.23 4.77
CA ILE A 78 -0.57 -5.54 4.76
C ILE A 78 0.15 -4.37 5.44
N ASP A 79 0.67 -4.62 6.63
CA ASP A 79 1.43 -3.65 7.39
C ASP A 79 2.94 -3.87 7.20
N HIS A 80 3.52 -3.14 6.25
CA HIS A 80 4.97 -2.98 6.13
C HIS A 80 5.46 -1.92 7.11
N ASP A 81 5.78 -2.37 8.32
CA ASP A 81 6.24 -1.53 9.42
C ASP A 81 7.77 -1.29 9.36
N ASP A 82 8.32 -0.62 10.38
CA ASP A 82 9.72 -0.19 10.48
C ASP A 82 10.75 -1.03 9.70
N GLY A 83 11.37 -0.40 8.71
CA GLY A 83 12.50 -0.98 7.98
C GLY A 83 12.12 -1.99 6.89
N SER A 84 10.86 -2.43 6.82
CA SER A 84 10.39 -3.41 5.84
C SER A 84 10.86 -3.09 4.42
N CYS A 85 11.58 -4.03 3.83
CA CYS A 85 12.21 -3.84 2.54
C CYS A 85 12.16 -5.06 1.62
N PHE A 86 12.30 -4.85 0.31
CA PHE A 86 12.27 -5.91 -0.69
C PHE A 86 10.98 -6.75 -0.64
N TYR A 87 9.83 -6.08 -0.73
CA TYR A 87 8.52 -6.74 -0.85
C TYR A 87 7.89 -6.43 -2.21
N GLU A 88 7.26 -7.44 -2.80
CA GLU A 88 6.31 -7.27 -3.90
C GLU A 88 4.94 -7.79 -3.42
N ASP A 89 4.00 -6.86 -3.37
CA ASP A 89 2.60 -7.13 -3.07
C ASP A 89 1.83 -7.12 -4.38
N SER A 90 1.15 -8.22 -4.70
CA SER A 90 0.33 -8.24 -5.91
C SER A 90 -0.93 -9.08 -5.84
N TYR A 91 -1.97 -8.66 -6.56
CA TYR A 91 -3.21 -9.42 -6.70
C TYR A 91 -3.88 -9.78 -5.36
N ASN A 92 -3.75 -8.96 -4.31
CA ASN A 92 -4.51 -9.16 -3.08
C ASN A 92 -5.83 -8.38 -3.12
N PHE A 93 -6.86 -8.97 -2.51
CA PHE A 93 -8.15 -8.32 -2.30
C PHE A 93 -8.23 -7.84 -0.85
N GLN A 94 -8.06 -6.55 -0.65
CA GLN A 94 -7.79 -5.94 0.66
C GLN A 94 -8.97 -5.07 1.09
N VAL A 95 -9.62 -5.40 2.21
CA VAL A 95 -10.86 -4.76 2.65
C VAL A 95 -10.63 -3.96 3.93
N TYR A 96 -11.09 -2.70 3.95
CA TYR A 96 -11.06 -1.77 5.09
C TYR A 96 -9.67 -1.27 5.50
N GLY A 97 -8.75 -1.12 4.55
CA GLY A 97 -7.49 -0.42 4.75
C GLY A 97 -6.72 -0.27 3.44
N GLY A 98 -5.88 0.75 3.37
CA GLY A 98 -5.04 1.05 2.20
C GLY A 98 -3.59 0.62 2.42
N LYS A 99 -2.73 0.99 1.47
CA LYS A 99 -1.30 0.76 1.55
C LYS A 99 -0.65 1.65 2.60
N LYS A 100 0.07 1.04 3.54
CA LYS A 100 1.09 1.72 4.35
C LYS A 100 2.40 1.78 3.59
N ASN A 101 2.93 2.96 3.39
CA ASN A 101 4.36 3.13 3.15
C ASN A 101 4.96 3.94 4.29
N TYR A 102 5.75 3.29 5.13
CA TYR A 102 6.41 3.92 6.26
C TYR A 102 7.78 3.29 6.47
N LEU A 103 8.83 4.11 6.39
CA LEU A 103 10.22 3.65 6.50
C LEU A 103 10.54 2.46 5.55
N GLY A 104 11.72 1.85 5.72
CA GLY A 104 12.17 0.76 4.84
C GLY A 104 12.37 1.19 3.39
N HIS A 105 12.42 0.27 2.42
CA HIS A 105 12.62 0.61 1.00
C HIS A 105 12.35 -0.56 0.05
N SER A 106 12.27 -0.31 -1.26
CA SER A 106 12.19 -1.38 -2.28
C SER A 106 10.92 -2.23 -2.12
N LYS A 107 9.79 -1.55 -1.92
CA LYS A 107 8.45 -2.13 -1.88
C LYS A 107 7.71 -1.77 -3.17
N MET A 108 7.03 -2.75 -3.73
CA MET A 108 6.25 -2.58 -4.96
C MET A 108 4.87 -3.21 -4.77
N ASP A 109 3.84 -2.44 -5.08
CA ASP A 109 2.46 -2.88 -5.03
C ASP A 109 1.86 -2.75 -6.41
N HIS A 110 1.37 -3.85 -6.96
CA HIS A 110 0.71 -3.83 -8.25
C HIS A 110 -0.46 -4.80 -8.39
N HIS A 111 -1.46 -4.40 -9.17
CA HIS A 111 -2.66 -5.20 -9.40
C HIS A 111 -3.44 -5.54 -8.12
N GLU A 112 -3.28 -4.73 -7.07
CA GLU A 112 -4.04 -4.81 -5.83
C GLU A 112 -5.47 -4.31 -6.02
N ILE A 113 -6.41 -4.85 -5.23
CA ILE A 113 -7.76 -4.28 -5.09
C ILE A 113 -7.96 -3.86 -3.64
N TYR A 114 -7.89 -2.56 -3.38
CA TYR A 114 -8.19 -1.96 -2.08
C TYR A 114 -9.66 -1.53 -2.02
N VAL A 115 -10.42 -2.11 -1.11
CA VAL A 115 -11.85 -1.89 -0.94
C VAL A 115 -12.10 -1.11 0.34
N TYR A 116 -12.62 0.10 0.16
CA TYR A 116 -13.09 0.98 1.21
C TYR A 116 -12.04 1.26 2.30
N PRO A 117 -10.81 1.69 1.93
CA PRO A 117 -9.75 1.94 2.91
C PRO A 117 -10.07 3.12 3.86
N ASP A 118 -11.04 3.95 3.49
CA ASP A 118 -11.49 5.14 4.21
C ASP A 118 -12.58 4.88 5.26
N THR A 119 -13.18 3.69 5.31
CA THR A 119 -14.23 3.38 6.31
C THR A 119 -13.68 3.16 7.72
N LYS A 120 -12.35 3.15 7.87
CA LYS A 120 -11.65 2.89 9.13
C LYS A 120 -10.71 4.03 9.56
N SER A 121 -11.01 5.26 9.17
CA SER A 121 -10.17 6.45 9.38
C SER A 121 -9.84 6.79 10.84
N SER A 122 -10.58 6.29 11.84
CA SER A 122 -10.24 6.46 13.26
C SER A 122 -9.10 5.57 13.74
N GLN A 123 -8.73 4.56 12.95
CA GLN A 123 -7.75 3.52 13.27
C GLN A 123 -6.87 3.21 12.06
N GLY A 124 -6.63 4.17 11.16
CA GLY A 124 -5.89 3.96 9.92
C GLY A 124 -5.71 5.28 9.17
N THR A 125 -5.06 5.26 8.01
CA THR A 125 -4.80 6.49 7.25
C THR A 125 -6.00 6.99 6.45
N GLY A 126 -6.98 6.12 6.21
CA GLY A 126 -8.23 6.46 5.55
C GLY A 126 -8.09 6.83 4.07
N VAL A 127 -7.05 6.34 3.40
CA VAL A 127 -6.69 6.66 2.02
C VAL A 127 -6.22 5.40 1.29
N CYS A 128 -6.12 5.44 -0.03
CA CYS A 128 -5.60 4.33 -0.84
C CYS A 128 -4.11 4.06 -0.55
N ILE A 129 -3.31 5.11 -0.50
CA ILE A 129 -1.89 5.05 -0.14
C ILE A 129 -1.57 6.15 0.87
N ALA A 130 -0.92 5.74 1.95
CA ALA A 130 -0.28 6.64 2.87
C ALA A 130 1.22 6.49 2.76
N ASP A 131 1.88 7.51 2.25
CA ASP A 131 3.32 7.63 2.17
C ASP A 131 3.81 8.53 3.31
N GLN A 132 4.42 7.92 4.31
CA GLN A 132 4.74 8.52 5.60
C GLN A 132 6.23 8.46 5.87
N ALA A 133 6.78 9.60 6.31
CA ALA A 133 8.18 9.77 6.65
C ALA A 133 9.20 9.32 5.57
N PRO A 134 9.01 9.67 4.27
CA PRO A 134 10.04 9.41 3.27
C PRO A 134 11.32 10.21 3.60
N SER A 135 12.49 9.57 3.55
CA SER A 135 13.78 10.17 3.89
C SER A 135 14.89 9.81 2.89
N ARG A 136 15.30 10.78 2.07
CA ARG A 136 16.34 10.59 1.04
C ARG A 136 17.61 9.94 1.63
N GLY A 137 18.02 8.80 1.07
CA GLY A 137 19.25 8.10 1.46
C GLY A 137 19.18 7.36 2.81
N SER A 138 18.02 7.34 3.47
CA SER A 138 17.82 6.66 4.76
C SER A 138 16.67 5.65 4.70
N SER A 139 15.49 6.06 4.22
CA SER A 139 14.27 5.24 4.14
C SER A 139 13.28 5.82 3.13
N GLY A 140 12.38 5.01 2.58
CA GLY A 140 11.37 5.44 1.62
C GLY A 140 11.99 5.87 0.30
N TRP A 141 12.60 4.95 -0.43
CA TRP A 141 12.76 5.15 -1.87
C TRP A 141 11.35 5.24 -2.44
N ASN A 142 11.10 6.16 -3.37
CA ASN A 142 9.80 6.38 -4.02
C ASN A 142 9.12 5.04 -4.37
N GLU A 143 8.33 4.49 -3.43
CA GLU A 143 7.84 3.12 -3.55
C GLU A 143 6.86 3.06 -4.71
N VAL A 144 6.78 1.90 -5.32
CA VAL A 144 6.02 1.71 -6.54
C VAL A 144 4.60 1.31 -6.17
N TRP A 145 3.61 2.07 -6.63
CA TRP A 145 2.19 1.75 -6.47
C TRP A 145 1.49 1.96 -7.82
N ILE A 146 1.42 0.89 -8.60
CA ILE A 146 1.02 0.95 -10.01
C ILE A 146 -0.06 -0.07 -10.36
N GLU A 147 -0.90 0.26 -11.33
CA GLU A 147 -1.89 -0.68 -11.88
C GLU A 147 -2.85 -1.25 -10.81
N ASN A 148 -3.00 -0.53 -9.69
CA ASN A 148 -3.85 -0.91 -8.59
C ASN A 148 -5.26 -0.35 -8.79
N THR A 149 -6.25 -1.03 -8.22
CA THR A 149 -7.62 -0.54 -8.10
C THR A 149 -7.89 -0.17 -6.65
N CYS A 150 -8.30 1.07 -6.39
CA CYS A 150 -8.70 1.51 -5.06
C CYS A 150 -10.11 2.09 -5.10
N ILE A 151 -10.98 1.66 -4.19
CA ILE A 151 -12.35 2.11 -4.07
C ILE A 151 -12.57 2.78 -2.72
N LEU A 152 -12.76 4.09 -2.70
CA LEU A 152 -13.16 4.87 -1.52
C LEU A 152 -14.69 4.85 -1.36
N TYR A 153 -15.16 4.75 -0.12
CA TYR A 153 -16.59 4.66 0.20
C TYR A 153 -17.25 6.02 0.50
N ASN A 154 -16.56 6.87 1.27
CA ASN A 154 -17.03 8.16 1.77
C ASN A 154 -16.11 9.34 1.42
N SER A 155 -14.85 9.07 1.08
CA SER A 155 -13.80 10.08 0.84
C SER A 155 -13.52 10.26 -0.65
N SER A 156 -13.05 11.45 -1.03
CA SER A 156 -12.45 11.71 -2.35
C SER A 156 -10.95 12.00 -2.28
N VAL A 157 -10.31 11.66 -1.15
CA VAL A 157 -8.88 11.84 -0.90
C VAL A 157 -8.18 10.48 -1.06
N PRO A 158 -7.56 10.16 -2.22
CA PRO A 158 -6.92 8.87 -2.43
C PRO A 158 -5.54 8.78 -1.79
N TYR A 159 -4.85 9.90 -1.62
CA TYR A 159 -3.43 9.93 -1.27
C TYR A 159 -3.19 10.76 -0.01
N ASN A 160 -2.32 10.25 0.86
CA ASN A 160 -1.69 11.01 1.92
C ASN A 160 -0.18 10.89 1.77
N ILE A 161 0.44 11.88 1.13
CA ILE A 161 1.87 11.90 0.83
C ILE A 161 2.54 12.94 1.72
N TRP A 162 3.26 12.49 2.74
CA TRP A 162 3.96 13.37 3.66
C TRP A 162 5.07 14.11 2.93
N TYR A 163 5.28 15.36 3.32
CA TYR A 163 6.29 16.24 2.72
C TYR A 163 6.15 16.45 1.21
N CYS A 164 4.98 16.17 0.62
CA CYS A 164 4.71 16.46 -0.78
C CYS A 164 4.97 17.94 -1.08
N ASP A 165 5.85 18.19 -2.03
CA ASP A 165 6.22 19.52 -2.50
C ASP A 165 6.49 19.47 -4.01
N THR A 166 5.73 20.22 -4.79
CA THR A 166 5.90 20.25 -6.25
C THR A 166 7.22 20.89 -6.69
N ALA A 167 7.91 21.64 -5.82
CA ALA A 167 9.26 22.13 -6.06
C ALA A 167 10.35 21.08 -5.79
N ASN A 168 10.03 20.01 -5.05
CA ASN A 168 10.96 18.92 -4.70
C ASN A 168 10.22 17.59 -4.65
N LEU A 169 10.02 16.99 -5.84
CA LEU A 169 9.27 15.76 -6.05
C LEU A 169 10.00 14.53 -5.48
N PHE A 170 9.90 14.35 -4.17
CA PHE A 170 10.26 13.12 -3.47
C PHE A 170 8.99 12.44 -2.97
N VAL A 171 8.35 11.71 -3.87
CA VAL A 171 7.00 11.16 -3.73
C VAL A 171 6.98 9.75 -4.34
N PRO A 172 6.08 8.85 -3.92
CA PRO A 172 5.99 7.49 -4.46
C PRO A 172 5.79 7.49 -5.98
N TYR A 173 6.26 6.44 -6.64
CA TYR A 173 6.02 6.24 -8.06
C TYR A 173 4.62 5.66 -8.27
N LEU A 174 3.70 6.54 -8.64
CA LEU A 174 2.32 6.21 -8.96
C LEU A 174 2.15 6.18 -10.48
N ALA A 175 1.41 5.19 -11.02
CA ALA A 175 1.07 5.13 -12.43
C ALA A 175 -0.07 4.14 -12.71
N SER A 176 -0.89 4.44 -13.73
CA SER A 176 -1.88 3.52 -14.30
C SER A 176 -2.89 2.94 -13.29
N ASN A 177 -3.16 3.63 -12.18
CA ASN A 177 -4.09 3.19 -11.16
C ASN A 177 -5.55 3.50 -11.54
N LYS A 178 -6.49 2.77 -10.96
CA LYS A 178 -7.93 3.05 -11.08
C LYS A 178 -8.47 3.44 -9.71
N ILE A 179 -8.79 4.72 -9.55
CA ILE A 179 -9.33 5.27 -8.32
C ILE A 179 -10.84 5.44 -8.47
N TYR A 180 -11.59 4.88 -7.54
CA TYR A 180 -13.03 4.95 -7.49
C TYR A 180 -13.44 5.76 -6.25
N ILE A 181 -14.23 6.82 -6.44
CA ILE A 181 -14.64 7.75 -5.37
C ILE A 181 -16.16 7.91 -5.34
N PRO A 182 -16.77 8.45 -4.26
CA PRO A 182 -18.19 8.74 -4.23
C PRO A 182 -18.63 9.63 -5.40
N SER A 183 -19.81 9.35 -5.96
CA SER A 183 -20.37 10.13 -7.07
C SER A 183 -20.40 11.63 -6.77
N ASP A 184 -20.27 12.45 -7.81
CA ASP A 184 -20.31 13.91 -7.75
C ASP A 184 -19.20 14.55 -6.89
N THR A 185 -18.14 13.80 -6.57
CA THR A 185 -16.94 14.34 -5.92
C THR A 185 -15.78 14.44 -6.91
N GLN A 186 -14.77 15.23 -6.55
CA GLN A 186 -13.51 15.32 -7.28
C GLN A 186 -12.37 14.87 -6.38
N VAL A 187 -11.37 14.22 -6.97
CA VAL A 187 -10.13 13.93 -6.25
C VAL A 187 -9.52 15.23 -5.78
N ALA A 188 -9.22 15.27 -4.48
CA ALA A 188 -8.48 16.34 -3.86
C ALA A 188 -7.52 15.71 -2.84
N PHE A 189 -6.22 15.86 -3.06
CA PHE A 189 -5.22 15.52 -2.05
C PHE A 189 -4.27 16.70 -1.85
N THR A 190 -3.68 16.78 -0.67
CA THR A 190 -2.87 17.92 -0.27
C THR A 190 -1.43 17.77 -0.72
N CYS A 191 -0.87 18.82 -1.33
CA CYS A 191 0.56 18.95 -1.60
C CYS A 191 0.99 20.42 -1.48
N ASN A 192 2.26 20.69 -1.20
CA ASN A 192 2.77 22.05 -1.24
C ASN A 192 3.01 22.47 -2.70
N VAL A 193 2.49 23.64 -3.08
CA VAL A 193 2.67 24.26 -4.38
C VAL A 193 3.18 25.68 -4.15
N ASN A 194 4.36 26.00 -4.68
CA ASN A 194 5.00 27.31 -4.47
C ASN A 194 5.09 27.72 -2.99
N GLY A 195 5.41 26.76 -2.11
CA GLY A 195 5.54 26.99 -0.66
C GLY A 195 4.23 27.12 0.11
N THR A 196 3.07 26.88 -0.51
CA THR A 196 1.75 26.91 0.16
C THR A 196 1.04 25.57 0.03
N SER A 197 0.40 25.10 1.11
CA SER A 197 -0.43 23.89 1.07
C SER A 197 -1.66 24.12 0.19
N ALA A 198 -1.85 23.25 -0.79
CA ALA A 198 -2.95 23.31 -1.75
C ALA A 198 -3.56 21.92 -1.98
N GLN A 199 -4.84 21.90 -2.35
CA GLN A 199 -5.48 20.69 -2.87
C GLN A 199 -5.17 20.57 -4.37
N LEU A 200 -4.71 19.39 -4.79
CA LEU A 200 -4.45 19.06 -6.18
C LEU A 200 -5.51 18.11 -6.73
N SER A 201 -5.98 18.40 -7.93
CA SER A 201 -6.70 17.43 -8.75
C SER A 201 -5.73 16.43 -9.40
N LEU A 202 -6.26 15.31 -9.89
CA LEU A 202 -5.45 14.34 -10.65
C LEU A 202 -4.84 14.96 -11.91
N ASP A 203 -5.59 15.79 -12.66
CA ASP A 203 -5.07 16.46 -13.86
C ASP A 203 -3.89 17.39 -13.53
N GLN A 204 -3.99 18.13 -12.43
CA GLN A 204 -2.89 18.97 -11.96
C GLN A 204 -1.69 18.12 -11.59
N TRP A 205 -1.89 17.00 -10.88
CA TRP A 205 -0.82 16.07 -10.53
C TRP A 205 -0.12 15.49 -11.76
N GLN A 206 -0.89 15.06 -12.76
CA GLN A 206 -0.38 14.55 -14.03
C GLN A 206 0.35 15.61 -14.86
N SER A 207 -0.02 16.90 -14.74
CA SER A 207 0.71 17.99 -15.40
C SER A 207 2.15 18.16 -14.89
N TYR A 208 2.47 17.67 -13.69
CA TYR A 208 3.85 17.60 -13.17
C TYR A 208 4.61 16.35 -13.63
N GLY A 209 4.01 15.49 -14.47
CA GLY A 209 4.61 14.24 -14.94
C GLY A 209 4.46 13.06 -13.96
N LEU A 210 3.54 13.16 -13.00
CA LEU A 210 3.34 12.18 -11.93
C LEU A 210 2.02 11.43 -12.11
N ASP A 211 1.91 10.21 -11.61
CA ASP A 211 0.65 9.44 -11.62
C ASP A 211 0.03 9.29 -13.02
N ILE A 212 0.89 9.17 -14.03
CA ILE A 212 0.50 9.12 -15.44
C ILE A 212 -0.30 7.83 -15.69
N GLY A 213 -1.40 7.98 -16.43
CA GLY A 213 -2.29 6.87 -16.78
C GLY A 213 -3.31 6.52 -15.70
N THR A 214 -3.18 7.07 -14.49
CA THR A 214 -4.20 6.91 -13.45
C THR A 214 -5.50 7.57 -13.87
N THR A 215 -6.62 6.95 -13.49
CA THR A 215 -7.97 7.45 -13.80
C THR A 215 -8.84 7.48 -12.55
N VAL A 216 -9.80 8.41 -12.52
CA VAL A 216 -10.80 8.54 -11.45
C VAL A 216 -12.19 8.31 -12.01
N GLN A 217 -12.98 7.48 -11.33
CA GLN A 217 -14.36 7.14 -11.71
C GLN A 217 -15.27 7.09 -10.48
N SER A 218 -16.59 7.10 -10.70
CA SER A 218 -17.55 6.89 -9.60
C SER A 218 -17.50 5.46 -9.09
N ALA A 219 -17.54 5.28 -7.78
CA ALA A 219 -17.52 3.98 -7.14
C ALA A 219 -18.67 3.08 -7.62
N PRO A 220 -18.37 1.83 -8.03
CA PRO A 220 -19.39 0.90 -8.48
C PRO A 220 -20.17 0.31 -7.31
N ASN A 221 -21.22 -0.45 -7.61
CA ASN A 221 -21.92 -1.24 -6.59
C ASN A 221 -21.04 -2.37 -6.03
N ILE A 222 -21.42 -2.88 -4.86
CA ILE A 222 -20.63 -3.89 -4.14
C ILE A 222 -20.55 -5.21 -4.91
N GLU A 223 -21.59 -5.58 -5.68
CA GLU A 223 -21.60 -6.79 -6.49
C GLU A 223 -20.50 -6.76 -7.56
N THR A 224 -20.27 -5.60 -8.18
CA THR A 224 -19.20 -5.40 -9.16
C THR A 224 -17.82 -5.54 -8.51
N ILE A 225 -17.62 -4.95 -7.33
CA ILE A 225 -16.34 -5.03 -6.60
C ILE A 225 -16.04 -6.48 -6.21
N ILE A 226 -17.04 -7.21 -5.72
CA ILE A 226 -16.92 -8.63 -5.39
C ILE A 226 -16.58 -9.44 -6.64
N GLN A 227 -17.19 -9.12 -7.78
CA GLN A 227 -16.91 -9.81 -9.04
C GLN A 227 -15.46 -9.58 -9.51
N TRP A 228 -14.93 -8.37 -9.41
CA TRP A 228 -13.51 -8.11 -9.70
C TRP A 228 -12.57 -8.91 -8.80
N GLY A 229 -12.86 -8.97 -7.49
CA GLY A 229 -12.10 -9.81 -6.56
C GLY A 229 -12.11 -11.29 -6.94
N ARG A 230 -13.27 -11.82 -7.37
CA ARG A 230 -13.37 -13.19 -7.88
C ARG A 230 -12.54 -13.40 -9.14
N GLU A 231 -12.65 -12.50 -10.11
CA GLU A 231 -11.91 -12.58 -11.37
C GLU A 231 -10.40 -12.56 -11.13
N MET A 232 -9.93 -11.65 -10.27
CA MET A 232 -8.52 -11.55 -9.91
C MET A 232 -8.00 -12.82 -9.24
N LEU A 233 -8.74 -13.37 -8.27
CA LEU A 233 -8.26 -14.48 -7.44
C LEU A 233 -8.48 -15.88 -8.06
N GLN A 234 -9.40 -16.01 -9.02
CA GLN A 234 -9.73 -17.30 -9.66
C GLN A 234 -9.00 -17.53 -10.98
N ASN A 235 -8.59 -16.47 -11.67
CA ASN A 235 -7.78 -16.59 -12.87
C ASN A 235 -6.34 -16.82 -12.46
N THR A 236 -5.93 -18.09 -12.43
CA THR A 236 -4.51 -18.45 -12.33
C THR A 236 -3.85 -18.04 -13.65
N ILE A 237 -2.95 -17.06 -13.58
CA ILE A 237 -2.05 -16.70 -14.69
C ILE A 237 -0.99 -17.80 -14.85
#